data_AF-I0WLQ4-F1
#
_entry.id   AF-I0WLQ4-F1
#
_cell.length_a   1.000
_cell.length_b   1.000
_cell.length_c   1.000
_cell.angle_alpha   90.00
_cell.angle_beta   90.00
_cell.angle_gamma   90.00
#
_symmetry.space_group_name_H-M   'P 1'
#
loop_
_entity.id
_entity.type
_entity.pdbx_description
1 polymer ?
#
loop_
_entity_poly.entity_id
_entity_poly.type
_entity_poly.pdbx_seq_one_letter_code
_entity_poly.pdbx_strand_id
1 'polypeptide(L)'
;MIDETYRQRTAELNRIAEARGQSLAQLALQWVLRRQEVTSALIGASSTEQLDHNIAALNFPPLTDEELALIEEHGVHGTELRL
;
A
#
# COMPACT_ATOMS: atom_id res chain seq x y z
N MET A 1 -16.26 -9.12 -7.43
CA MET A 1 -15.71 -10.49 -7.34
C MET A 1 -14.20 -10.35 -7.43
N ILE A 2 -13.42 -11.00 -6.57
CA ILE A 2 -11.96 -11.01 -6.72
C ILE A 2 -11.65 -11.96 -7.89
N ASP A 3 -11.31 -11.40 -9.05
CA ASP A 3 -10.91 -12.15 -10.24
C ASP A 3 -9.38 -12.23 -10.40
N GLU A 4 -8.92 -12.92 -11.44
CA GLU A 4 -7.50 -13.14 -11.71
C GLU A 4 -6.72 -11.82 -11.87
N THR A 5 -7.34 -10.77 -12.41
CA THR A 5 -6.73 -9.45 -12.57
C THR A 5 -6.34 -8.86 -11.21
N TYR A 6 -7.22 -9.01 -10.21
CA TYR A 6 -6.94 -8.53 -8.85
C TYR A 6 -5.75 -9.25 -8.22
N ARG A 7 -5.64 -10.57 -8.44
CA ARG A 7 -4.51 -11.35 -7.93
C ARG A 7 -3.20 -10.91 -8.58
N GLN A 8 -3.21 -10.70 -9.89
CA GLN A 8 -2.04 -10.22 -10.63
C GLN A 8 -1.60 -8.83 -10.13
N ARG A 9 -2.53 -7.88 -10.04
CA ARG A 9 -2.25 -6.53 -9.48
C ARG A 9 -1.69 -6.59 -8.06
N THR A 10 -2.29 -7.41 -7.21
CA THR A 10 -1.80 -7.61 -5.83
C THR A 10 -0.39 -8.20 -5.82
N ALA A 11 -0.08 -9.14 -6.72
CA ALA A 11 1.25 -9.70 -6.84
C ALA A 11 2.29 -8.67 -7.29
N GLU A 12 1.95 -7.79 -8.24
CA GLU A 12 2.84 -6.70 -8.66
C GLU A 12 3.08 -5.68 -7.54
N LEU A 13 2.03 -5.26 -6.84
CA LEU A 13 2.17 -4.39 -5.67
C LEU A 13 3.04 -5.04 -4.57
N ASN A 14 2.91 -6.35 -4.38
CA ASN A 14 3.75 -7.07 -3.43
C ASN A 14 5.22 -7.10 -3.85
N ARG A 15 5.55 -7.20 -5.15
CA ARG A 15 6.94 -7.10 -5.62
C ARG A 15 7.54 -5.72 -5.34
N ILE A 16 6.76 -4.64 -5.50
CA ILE A 16 7.20 -3.28 -5.14
C ILE A 16 7.47 -3.19 -3.63
N ALA A 17 6.60 -3.77 -2.81
CA ALA A 17 6.80 -3.82 -1.37
C ALA A 17 8.08 -4.60 -0.99
N GLU A 18 8.28 -5.79 -1.56
CA GLU A 18 9.45 -6.63 -1.31
C GLU A 18 10.76 -5.94 -1.72
N ALA A 19 10.78 -5.25 -2.87
CA ALA A 19 11.94 -4.48 -3.32
C ALA A 19 12.35 -3.37 -2.34
N ARG A 20 11.39 -2.85 -1.56
CA ARG A 20 11.59 -1.85 -0.50
C ARG A 20 11.85 -2.47 0.88
N GLY A 21 11.88 -3.80 0.99
CA GLY A 21 12.04 -4.50 2.28
C GLY A 21 10.84 -4.36 3.20
N GLN A 22 9.65 -4.10 2.67
CA GLN A 22 8.41 -3.97 3.43
C GLN A 22 7.37 -4.99 2.99
N SER A 23 6.39 -5.24 3.85
CA SER A 23 5.19 -5.99 3.48
C SER A 23 4.24 -5.13 2.64
N LEU A 24 3.37 -5.79 1.88
CA LEU A 24 2.31 -5.11 1.12
C LEU A 24 1.41 -4.22 2.01
N ALA A 25 1.11 -4.68 3.23
CA ALA A 25 0.33 -3.89 4.18
C ALA A 25 1.04 -2.59 4.58
N GLN A 26 2.35 -2.66 4.85
CA GLN A 26 3.15 -1.48 5.17
C GLN A 26 3.25 -0.53 3.97
N LEU A 27 3.42 -1.05 2.76
CA LEU A 27 3.39 -0.25 1.53
C LEU A 27 2.05 0.50 1.40
N ALA A 28 0.94 -0.19 1.62
CA ALA A 28 -0.39 0.42 1.54
C ALA A 28 -0.60 1.53 2.59
N LEU A 29 -0.10 1.33 3.81
CA LEU A 29 -0.16 2.35 4.87
C LEU A 29 0.65 3.59 4.52
N GLN A 30 1.89 3.42 4.04
CA GLN A 30 2.69 4.54 3.54
C GLN A 30 1.99 5.26 2.39
N TRP A 31 1.43 4.51 1.44
CA TRP A 31 0.72 5.08 0.30
C TRP A 31 -0.45 5.94 0.77
N VAL A 32 -1.29 5.46 1.69
CA VAL A 32 -2.42 6.25 2.21
C VAL A 32 -1.94 7.50 2.97
N LEU A 33 -0.97 7.33 3.86
CA LEU A 33 -0.50 8.39 4.76
C LEU A 33 0.42 9.41 4.09
N ARG A 34 0.88 9.19 2.85
CA ARG A 34 1.70 10.16 2.09
C ARG A 34 0.98 11.49 1.87
N ARG A 35 -0.35 11.46 1.80
CA ARG A 35 -1.19 12.60 1.49
C ARG A 35 -1.40 13.43 2.75
N GLN A 36 -1.01 14.70 2.70
CA GLN A 36 -1.15 15.60 3.85
C GLN A 36 -2.61 15.83 4.26
N GLU A 37 -3.57 15.62 3.35
CA GLU A 37 -5.00 15.74 3.66
C GLU A 37 -5.53 14.54 4.46
N VAL A 38 -4.77 13.44 4.54
CA VAL A 38 -5.14 12.25 5.31
C VAL A 38 -4.61 12.38 6.73
N THR A 39 -5.50 12.67 7.67
CA THR A 39 -5.14 12.83 9.09
C THR A 39 -4.77 11.52 9.79
N SER A 40 -5.37 10.40 9.38
CA SER A 40 -5.15 9.09 10.01
C SER A 40 -5.56 7.94 9.10
N ALA A 41 -4.94 6.78 9.29
CA ALA A 41 -5.32 5.51 8.69
C ALA A 41 -5.87 4.56 9.77
N LEU A 42 -7.12 4.13 9.63
CA LEU A 42 -7.72 3.16 10.54
C LEU A 42 -7.22 1.76 10.16
N ILE A 43 -6.53 1.09 11.09
CA ILE A 43 -5.99 -0.26 10.88
C ILE A 43 -6.64 -1.27 11.81
N GLY A 44 -6.85 -2.48 11.28
CA GLY A 44 -7.19 -3.65 12.08
C GLY A 44 -5.94 -4.48 12.36
N ALA A 45 -5.79 -4.97 13.59
CA ALA A 45 -4.76 -5.93 13.96
C ALA A 45 -5.38 -6.96 14.92
N SER A 46 -5.14 -8.25 14.70
CA SER A 46 -5.62 -9.33 15.57
C SER A 46 -4.64 -9.68 16.68
N SER A 47 -3.44 -9.09 16.67
CA SER A 47 -2.41 -9.24 17.69
C SER A 47 -1.56 -7.97 17.82
N THR A 48 -0.83 -7.86 18.93
CA THR A 48 0.13 -6.77 19.14
C THR A 48 1.30 -6.84 18.16
N GLU A 49 1.77 -8.04 17.83
CA GLU A 49 2.82 -8.24 16.82
C GLU A 49 2.41 -7.71 15.44
N GLN A 50 1.16 -7.96 15.03
CA GLN A 50 0.64 -7.40 13.78
C GLN A 50 0.49 -5.88 13.85
N LEU A 51 0.11 -5.34 15.01
CA LEU A 51 0.05 -3.90 15.23
C LEU A 51 1.45 -3.28 15.10
N ASP A 52 2.46 -3.85 15.75
CA ASP A 52 3.85 -3.40 15.68
C ASP A 52 4.38 -3.46 14.25
N HIS A 53 4.08 -4.56 13.54
CA HIS A 53 4.41 -4.71 12.13
C HIS A 53 3.75 -3.64 11.25
N ASN A 54 2.47 -3.31 11.48
CA ASN A 54 1.78 -2.25 10.75
C ASN A 54 2.38 -0.86 11.05
N ILE A 55 2.69 -0.56 12.32
CA ILE A 55 3.28 0.72 12.74
C ILE A 55 4.67 0.92 12.12
N ALA A 56 5.44 -0.15 11.94
CA ALA A 56 6.77 -0.09 11.31
C ALA A 56 6.74 0.48 9.88
N ALA A 57 5.57 0.55 9.22
CA ALA A 57 5.38 1.24 7.94
C ALA A 57 5.88 2.69 7.95
N LEU A 58 5.80 3.38 9.10
CA LEU A 58 6.18 4.79 9.25
C LEU A 58 7.69 5.03 9.20
N ASN A 59 8.50 3.97 9.30
CA ASN A 59 9.96 4.07 9.38
C ASN A 59 10.66 3.96 8.02
N PHE A 60 9.92 3.62 6.97
CA PHE A 60 10.48 3.51 5.62
C PHE A 60 10.64 4.90 4.98
N PRO A 61 11.58 5.05 4.02
CA PRO A 61 11.72 6.30 3.27
C PRO A 61 10.42 6.64 2.52
N PRO A 62 10.14 7.92 2.23
CA PRO A 62 9.03 8.30 1.36
C PRO A 62 9.03 7.55 0.02
N LEU A 63 7.85 7.34 -0.55
CA LEU A 63 7.70 6.78 -1.89
C LEU A 63 8.22 7.77 -2.93
N THR A 64 9.01 7.30 -3.90
CA THR A 64 9.45 8.13 -5.02
C THR A 64 8.34 8.28 -6.06
N ASP A 65 8.48 9.26 -6.96
CA ASP A 65 7.53 9.47 -8.05
C ASP A 65 7.45 8.25 -8.99
N GLU A 66 8.57 7.56 -9.23
CA GLU A 66 8.59 6.33 -10.02
C GLU A 66 7.82 5.20 -9.32
N GLU A 67 8.02 5.03 -8.01
CA GLU A 67 7.29 4.03 -7.24
C GLU A 67 5.80 4.33 -7.19
N LEU A 68 5.43 5.60 -7.06
CA LEU A 68 4.04 6.04 -7.10
C LEU A 68 3.39 5.72 -8.45
N ALA A 69 4.07 6.00 -9.56
CA ALA A 69 3.57 5.66 -10.89
C ALA A 69 3.31 4.15 -11.05
N LEU A 70 4.23 3.31 -10.55
CA LEU A 70 4.07 1.85 -10.57
C LEU A 70 2.92 1.37 -9.67
N ILE A 71 2.78 1.98 -8.49
CA ILE A 71 1.65 1.68 -7.59
C ILE A 71 0.33 2.11 -8.23
N GLU A 72 0.27 3.23 -8.94
CA GLU A 72 -0.94 3.72 -9.61
C GLU A 72 -1.36 2.82 -10.78
N GLU A 73 -0.44 2.14 -11.46
CA GLU A 73 -0.75 1.16 -12.50
C GLU A 73 -1.55 -0.04 -11.95
N HIS A 74 -1.20 -0.50 -10.75
CA HIS A 74 -1.75 -1.73 -10.16
C HIS A 74 -2.76 -1.50 -9.04
N GLY A 75 -2.72 -0.35 -8.36
CA GLY A 75 -3.56 0.06 -7.22
C GLY A 75 -4.98 0.49 -7.60
N VAL A 76 -5.40 0.22 -8.83
CA VAL A 76 -6.71 0.61 -9.37
C VAL A 76 -7.79 -0.37 -8.90
N HIS A 77 -8.81 0.15 -8.20
CA HIS A 77 -10.04 -0.57 -7.88
C HIS A 77 -11.24 0.32 -8.18
N GLY A 78 -12.19 -0.13 -8.99
CA GLY A 78 -13.48 0.55 -9.20
C GLY A 78 -13.43 1.97 -9.79
N THR A 79 -12.26 2.50 -10.15
CA THR A 79 -12.07 3.86 -10.67
C THR A 79 -12.10 3.89 -12.20
N GLU A 80 -13.31 3.75 -12.76
CA GLU A 80 -13.68 4.56 -13.93
C GLU A 80 -13.86 6.05 -13.56
N LEU A 81 -13.76 6.41 -12.27
CA LEU A 81 -13.73 7.80 -11.84
C LEU A 81 -12.30 8.35 -11.92
N ARG A 82 -12.01 8.95 -13.08
CA ARG A 82 -11.10 10.11 -13.16
C ARG A 82 -11.59 11.15 -12.15
N LEU A 83 -10.70 11.58 -11.26
CA LEU A 83 -10.81 12.90 -10.64
C LEU A 83 -10.13 13.91 -11.56
#